data_AF-A0A180G462-F1
#
_entry.id   AF-A0A180G462-F1
#
_cell.length_a   1.000
_cell.length_b   1.000
_cell.length_c   1.000
_cell.angle_alpha   90.00
_cell.angle_beta   90.00
_cell.angle_gamma   90.00
#
_symmetry.space_group_name_H-M   'P 1'
#
loop_
_entity.id
_entity.type
_entity.pdbx_description
1 polymer ?
#
loop_
_entity_poly.entity_id
_entity_poly.type
_entity_poly.pdbx_seq_one_letter_code
_entity_poly.pdbx_strand_id
1 'polypeptide(L)'
;MALDHPCPKFQVLAGPSADELSPVNVNADKTDPFRIHTDRFQGALTVRIKDFLGADGCLSKETENKYFEKWNEMTCSIQIQGRFLQPTTADDCMWGNSFDRPIRDRLPYGTSVALKAISYIDPSLEHDIYSDKPWAWSPLLATMNHVKTESVLFPLF
;
A
#
# COMPACT_ATOMS: atom_id res chain seq x y z
N MET A 1 38.50 10.44 5.21
CA MET A 1 37.35 11.36 5.21
C MET A 1 36.36 10.80 4.21
N ALA A 2 35.41 9.97 4.66
CA ALA A 2 34.42 9.37 3.78
C ALA A 2 33.49 10.49 3.32
N LEU A 3 33.31 10.63 2.01
CA LEU A 3 32.28 11.50 1.45
C LEU A 3 30.94 10.94 1.91
N ASP A 4 30.26 11.69 2.77
CA ASP A 4 28.93 11.40 3.26
C ASP A 4 27.96 11.57 2.08
N HIS A 5 27.86 10.53 1.25
CA HIS A 5 26.93 10.51 0.14
C HIS A 5 25.53 10.64 0.74
N PRO A 6 24.70 11.62 0.30
CA PRO A 6 23.35 11.75 0.83
C PRO A 6 22.60 10.45 0.56
N CYS A 7 22.36 9.68 1.62
CA CYS A 7 21.59 8.47 1.54
C CYS A 7 20.15 8.85 1.18
N PRO A 8 19.53 8.22 0.17
CA PRO A 8 18.15 8.50 -0.18
C PRO A 8 17.25 8.34 1.05
N LYS A 9 16.52 9.41 1.40
CA LYS A 9 15.54 9.35 2.48
C LYS A 9 14.27 8.69 1.97
N PHE A 10 13.82 7.64 2.64
CA PHE A 10 12.57 6.97 2.33
C PHE A 10 11.44 7.64 3.13
N GLN A 11 10.41 8.10 2.43
CA GLN A 11 9.25 8.75 3.04
C GLN A 11 7.97 8.06 2.58
N VAL A 12 7.07 7.82 3.51
CA VAL A 12 5.75 7.28 3.24
C VAL A 12 4.73 8.40 3.37
N LEU A 13 3.96 8.62 2.32
CA LEU A 13 2.87 9.57 2.28
C LEU A 13 1.55 8.83 2.00
N ALA A 14 0.45 9.36 2.50
CA ALA A 14 -0.89 8.86 2.20
C ALA A 14 -1.91 10.01 2.19
N GLY A 15 -3.07 9.73 1.62
CA GLY A 15 -4.12 10.73 1.45
C GLY A 15 -5.36 10.18 0.75
N PRO A 16 -6.42 10.99 0.65
CA PRO A 16 -7.63 10.62 -0.08
C PRO A 16 -7.42 10.60 -1.61
N SER A 17 -6.38 11.27 -2.11
CA SER A 17 -6.02 11.34 -3.54
C SER A 17 -4.50 11.47 -3.71
N ALA A 18 -4.02 11.28 -4.95
CA ALA A 18 -2.60 11.43 -5.28
C ALA A 18 -2.09 12.90 -5.15
N ASP A 19 -3.01 13.87 -5.18
CA ASP A 19 -2.68 15.30 -5.07
C ASP A 19 -2.71 15.80 -3.62
N GLU A 20 -3.32 15.04 -2.71
CA GLU A 20 -3.54 15.42 -1.30
C GLU A 20 -2.83 14.46 -0.36
N LEU A 21 -1.51 14.46 -0.40
CA LEU A 21 -0.69 13.53 0.39
C LEU A 21 -0.07 14.21 1.62
N SER A 22 -0.03 13.49 2.74
CA SER A 22 0.68 13.91 3.95
C SER A 22 1.47 12.76 4.58
N PRO A 23 2.51 13.05 5.38
CA PRO A 23 3.36 12.02 5.95
C PRO A 23 2.60 11.03 6.83
N VAL A 24 2.89 9.74 6.65
CA VAL A 24 2.39 8.66 7.51
C VAL A 24 3.36 8.44 8.65
N ASN A 25 2.83 8.32 9.86
CA ASN A 25 3.60 7.85 11.01
C ASN A 25 3.75 6.32 10.93
N VAL A 26 4.88 5.88 10.38
CA VAL A 26 5.16 4.45 10.15
C VAL A 26 5.31 3.73 11.49
N ASN A 27 4.80 2.50 11.58
CA ASN A 27 4.80 1.65 12.78
C ASN A 27 3.93 2.18 13.95
N ALA A 28 3.13 3.24 13.76
CA ALA A 28 2.25 3.83 14.76
C ALA A 28 0.81 3.29 14.70
N ASP A 29 0.65 1.97 14.86
CA ASP A 29 -0.62 1.25 14.73
C ASP A 29 -1.78 1.77 15.61
N LYS A 30 -1.49 2.04 16.89
CA LYS A 30 -2.49 2.38 17.92
C LYS A 30 -2.40 3.85 18.29
N THR A 31 -1.18 4.40 18.33
CA THR A 31 -0.97 5.78 18.76
C THR A 31 -1.40 6.79 17.71
N ASP A 32 -1.13 6.53 16.43
CA ASP A 32 -1.34 7.51 15.37
C ASP A 32 -1.57 6.86 13.99
N PRO A 33 -2.63 6.04 13.82
CA PRO A 33 -2.97 5.50 12.50
C PRO A 33 -3.45 6.63 11.57
N PHE A 34 -3.00 6.60 10.33
CA PHE A 34 -3.26 7.66 9.36
C PHE A 34 -4.74 7.64 8.93
N ARG A 35 -5.50 8.69 9.24
CA ARG A 35 -6.95 8.72 8.98
C ARG A 35 -7.25 9.19 7.56
N ILE A 36 -8.18 8.48 6.91
CA ILE A 36 -8.69 8.84 5.58
C ILE A 36 -10.19 9.07 5.69
N HIS A 37 -10.65 10.22 5.20
CA HIS A 37 -12.06 10.59 5.17
C HIS A 37 -12.39 11.24 3.82
N THR A 38 -13.35 10.66 3.12
CA THR A 38 -13.94 11.19 1.89
C THR A 38 -15.46 11.11 1.98
N ASP A 39 -16.17 11.55 0.94
CA ASP A 39 -17.61 11.38 0.79
C ASP A 39 -18.02 9.90 0.63
N ARG A 40 -17.09 9.03 0.22
CA ARG A 40 -17.34 7.60 -0.08
C ARG A 40 -16.73 6.64 0.93
N PHE A 41 -15.69 7.03 1.66
CA PHE A 41 -14.94 6.15 2.54
C PHE A 41 -14.51 6.85 3.83
N GLN A 42 -14.61 6.13 4.95
CA GLN A 42 -14.06 6.55 6.22
C GLN A 42 -13.25 5.41 6.82
N GLY A 43 -11.98 5.67 7.13
CA GLY A 43 -11.09 4.64 7.67
C GLY A 43 -9.76 5.17 8.16
N ALA A 44 -8.84 4.23 8.38
CA ALA A 44 -7.48 4.47 8.76
C ALA A 44 -6.52 3.51 8.04
N LEU A 45 -5.32 4.01 7.76
CA LEU A 45 -4.20 3.33 7.15
C LEU A 45 -3.09 3.17 8.21
N THR A 46 -2.51 1.98 8.27
CA THR A 46 -1.28 1.73 9.01
C THR A 46 -0.25 1.15 8.05
N VAL A 47 0.94 1.75 8.04
CA VAL A 47 2.09 1.25 7.30
C VAL A 47 3.14 0.79 8.29
N ARG A 48 3.66 -0.41 8.09
CA ARG A 48 4.70 -1.03 8.91
C ARG A 48 5.88 -1.35 8.03
N ILE A 49 7.06 -0.96 8.45
CA ILE A 49 8.31 -1.23 7.73
C ILE A 49 9.35 -1.64 8.77
N LYS A 50 9.97 -2.79 8.54
CA LYS A 50 11.03 -3.33 9.39
C LYS A 50 12.28 -2.46 9.25
N ASP A 51 12.95 -2.17 10.36
CA ASP A 51 14.15 -1.32 10.40
C ASP A 51 13.96 0.05 9.73
N PHE A 52 12.76 0.62 9.83
CA PHE A 52 12.42 1.88 9.17
C PHE A 52 13.21 3.05 9.74
N LEU A 53 14.02 3.67 8.89
CA LEU A 53 14.71 4.92 9.16
C LEU A 53 13.84 6.08 8.63
N GLY A 54 13.26 6.84 9.55
CA GLY A 54 12.40 7.98 9.21
C GLY A 54 13.15 9.09 8.46
N ALA A 55 12.39 10.04 7.90
CA ALA A 55 12.97 11.21 7.24
C ALA A 55 13.80 12.10 8.19
N ASP A 56 13.55 11.99 9.49
CA ASP A 56 14.31 12.59 10.60
C ASP A 56 15.62 11.85 10.92
N GLY A 57 15.86 10.69 10.30
CA GLY A 57 17.04 9.86 10.54
C GLY A 57 16.94 9.02 11.82
N CYS A 58 15.78 8.97 12.47
CA CYS A 58 15.56 8.12 13.63
C CYS A 58 15.03 6.76 13.18
N LEU A 59 15.59 5.69 13.75
CA LEU A 59 14.98 4.37 13.63
C LEU A 59 13.66 4.38 14.38
N SER A 60 12.57 4.10 13.67
CA SER A 60 11.30 3.84 14.31
C SER A 60 11.45 2.61 15.19
N LYS A 61 10.90 2.68 16.42
CA LYS A 61 10.70 1.48 17.24
C LYS A 61 9.84 0.49 16.45
N GLU A 62 10.07 -0.81 16.67
CA GLU A 62 9.27 -1.87 16.07
C GLU A 62 7.77 -1.65 16.32
N THR A 63 6.94 -2.21 15.44
CA THR A 63 5.50 -2.00 15.40
C THR A 63 4.85 -2.23 16.77
N GLU A 64 3.88 -1.39 17.14
CA GLU A 64 3.18 -1.45 18.45
C GLU A 64 2.33 -2.72 18.66
N ASN A 65 2.37 -3.64 17.69
CA ASN A 65 1.62 -4.88 17.63
C ASN A 65 2.50 -6.13 17.40
N LYS A 66 3.84 -6.03 17.48
CA LYS A 66 4.77 -7.17 17.32
C LYS A 66 4.61 -7.91 15.98
N TYR A 67 4.18 -7.22 14.92
CA TYR A 67 3.88 -7.83 13.62
C TYR A 67 5.06 -8.62 13.07
N PHE A 68 6.27 -8.06 13.11
CA PHE A 68 7.48 -8.70 12.60
C PHE A 68 8.04 -9.79 13.53
N GLU A 69 7.61 -9.87 14.80
CA GLU A 69 7.91 -11.04 15.64
C GLU A 69 7.12 -12.27 15.16
N LYS A 70 5.87 -12.05 14.73
CA LYS A 70 4.98 -13.12 14.23
C LYS A 70 5.27 -13.49 12.78
N TRP A 71 5.61 -12.51 11.95
CA TRP A 71 5.88 -12.66 10.52
C TRP A 71 7.28 -12.14 10.21
N ASN A 72 8.30 -12.88 10.65
CA ASN A 72 9.69 -12.44 10.65
C ASN A 72 10.30 -12.27 9.25
N GLU A 73 9.74 -12.99 8.28
CA GLU A 73 10.11 -13.02 6.87
C GLU A 73 9.55 -11.83 6.09
N MET A 74 8.55 -11.14 6.65
CA MET A 74 7.96 -9.95 6.05
C MET A 74 8.83 -8.72 6.34
N THR A 75 8.97 -7.86 5.35
CA THR A 75 9.74 -6.60 5.45
C THR A 75 8.85 -5.36 5.56
N CYS A 76 7.60 -5.47 5.12
CA CYS A 76 6.61 -4.41 5.22
C CYS A 76 5.18 -4.96 5.33
N SER A 77 4.26 -4.11 5.79
CA SER A 77 2.83 -4.38 5.80
C SER A 77 2.05 -3.08 5.62
N ILE A 78 1.07 -3.09 4.74
CA ILE A 78 0.12 -2.01 4.53
C ILE A 78 -1.25 -2.53 4.94
N GLN A 79 -1.93 -1.82 5.83
CA GLN A 79 -3.25 -2.21 6.33
C GLN A 79 -4.20 -1.04 6.24
N ILE A 80 -5.36 -1.27 5.63
CA ILE A 80 -6.46 -0.31 5.58
C ILE A 80 -7.64 -0.92 6.36
N GLN A 81 -8.22 -0.13 7.26
CA GLN A 81 -9.44 -0.48 7.97
C GLN A 81 -10.45 0.66 7.78
N GLY A 82 -11.69 0.34 7.42
CA GLY A 82 -12.70 1.37 7.28
C GLY A 82 -14.04 0.83 6.81
N ARG A 83 -14.89 1.75 6.37
CA ARG A 83 -16.20 1.48 5.81
C ARG A 83 -16.49 2.40 4.63
N PHE A 84 -17.31 1.91 3.72
CA PHE A 84 -17.92 2.74 2.68
C PHE A 84 -19.13 3.49 3.25
N LEU A 85 -19.25 4.77 2.89
CA LEU A 85 -20.34 5.65 3.33
C LEU A 85 -21.51 5.69 2.33
N GLN A 86 -21.29 5.11 1.14
CA GLN A 86 -22.27 4.99 0.06
C GLN A 86 -22.33 3.54 -0.42
N PRO A 87 -23.44 3.08 -1.03
CA PRO A 87 -23.47 1.79 -1.71
C PRO A 87 -22.28 1.66 -2.67
N THR A 88 -21.48 0.61 -2.48
CA THR A 88 -20.23 0.38 -3.20
C THR A 88 -20.20 -1.09 -3.60
N THR A 89 -19.95 -1.35 -4.87
CA THR A 89 -19.81 -2.70 -5.43
C THR A 89 -18.35 -3.15 -5.40
N ALA A 90 -18.10 -4.43 -5.66
CA ALA A 90 -16.74 -4.95 -5.76
C ALA A 90 -15.93 -4.28 -6.89
N ASP A 91 -16.61 -3.89 -7.98
CA ASP A 91 -16.01 -3.27 -9.16
C ASP A 91 -15.63 -1.81 -8.94
N ASP A 92 -16.26 -1.13 -7.96
CA ASP A 92 -15.95 0.26 -7.61
C ASP A 92 -14.64 0.39 -6.81
N CYS A 93 -14.10 -0.73 -6.31
CA CYS A 93 -12.91 -0.74 -5.47
C CYS A 93 -11.73 -1.28 -6.27
N MET A 94 -10.82 -0.39 -6.71
CA MET A 94 -9.61 -0.79 -7.41
C MET A 94 -8.41 -0.84 -6.46
N TRP A 95 -7.53 -1.83 -6.67
CA TRP A 95 -6.26 -1.97 -5.95
C TRP A 95 -5.11 -2.14 -6.94
N GLY A 96 -3.99 -1.50 -6.67
CA GLY A 96 -2.92 -1.45 -7.64
C GLY A 96 -1.81 -0.47 -7.32
N ASN A 97 -0.95 -0.29 -8.32
CA ASN A 97 0.25 0.52 -8.24
C ASN A 97 0.27 1.50 -9.40
N SER A 98 0.82 2.69 -9.17
CA SER A 98 1.14 3.66 -10.20
C SER A 98 2.47 4.30 -9.91
N PHE A 99 3.21 4.64 -10.96
CA PHE A 99 4.54 5.22 -10.87
C PHE A 99 4.55 6.56 -11.62
N ASP A 100 5.11 7.60 -10.99
CA ASP A 100 5.20 8.93 -11.59
C ASP A 100 6.29 9.04 -12.68
N ARG A 101 7.14 8.02 -12.80
CA ARG A 101 8.26 8.00 -13.73
C ARG A 101 8.36 6.67 -14.46
N PRO A 102 8.89 6.66 -15.70
CA PRO A 102 9.09 5.42 -16.43
C PRO A 102 10.02 4.48 -15.66
N ILE A 103 9.67 3.20 -15.62
CA ILE A 103 10.50 2.14 -15.03
C ILE A 103 11.09 1.18 -16.08
N ARG A 104 10.71 1.34 -17.35
CA ARG A 104 11.04 0.44 -18.47
C ARG A 104 12.53 0.09 -18.58
N ASP A 105 13.42 1.05 -18.29
CA ASP A 105 14.87 0.86 -18.37
C ASP A 105 15.48 0.16 -17.14
N ARG A 106 14.67 -0.09 -16.10
CA ARG A 106 15.06 -0.76 -14.86
C ARG A 106 14.39 -2.11 -14.66
N LEU A 107 13.55 -2.54 -15.61
CA LEU A 107 12.87 -3.82 -15.53
C LEU A 107 13.88 -4.97 -15.74
N PRO A 108 13.88 -6.00 -14.89
CA PRO A 108 14.69 -7.18 -15.10
C PRO A 108 14.42 -7.84 -16.46
N TYR A 109 15.44 -8.51 -17.02
CA TYR A 109 15.25 -9.29 -18.22
C TYR A 109 14.17 -10.37 -17.99
N GLY A 110 13.21 -10.47 -18.92
CA GLY A 110 12.09 -11.42 -18.83
C GLY A 110 10.81 -10.89 -18.19
N THR A 111 10.75 -9.63 -17.73
CA THR A 111 9.52 -9.04 -17.18
C THR A 111 8.33 -9.15 -18.14
N SER A 112 8.53 -9.00 -19.45
CA SER A 112 7.45 -9.17 -20.45
C SER A 112 6.82 -10.58 -20.46
N VAL A 113 7.60 -11.61 -20.13
CA VAL A 113 7.10 -13.00 -20.01
C VAL A 113 6.38 -13.18 -18.68
N ALA A 114 6.94 -12.63 -17.58
CA ALA A 114 6.30 -12.66 -16.27
C ALA A 114 4.94 -11.95 -16.27
N LEU A 115 4.82 -10.81 -16.97
CA LEU A 115 3.55 -10.12 -17.15
C LEU A 115 2.51 -10.95 -17.89
N LYS A 116 2.90 -11.69 -18.93
CA LYS A 116 1.99 -12.63 -19.60
C LYS A 116 1.54 -13.76 -18.68
N ALA A 117 2.36 -14.13 -17.70
CA ALA A 117 2.00 -15.16 -16.73
C ALA A 117 1.08 -14.64 -15.62
N ILE A 118 1.11 -13.33 -15.32
CA ILE A 118 0.29 -12.71 -14.27
C ILE A 118 -1.21 -12.88 -14.51
N SER A 119 -1.66 -12.91 -15.77
CA SER A 119 -3.08 -13.15 -16.09
C SER A 119 -3.59 -14.53 -15.66
N TYR A 120 -2.70 -15.50 -15.37
CA TYR A 120 -3.10 -16.78 -14.78
C TYR A 120 -3.33 -16.71 -13.27
N ILE A 121 -2.78 -15.68 -12.61
CA ILE A 121 -2.91 -15.45 -11.16
C ILE A 121 -4.05 -14.46 -10.92
N ASP A 122 -4.00 -13.32 -11.60
CA ASP A 122 -5.05 -12.29 -11.58
C ASP A 122 -5.49 -11.99 -13.03
N PRO A 123 -6.58 -12.62 -13.50
CA PRO A 123 -7.12 -12.39 -14.84
C PRO A 123 -7.69 -10.99 -15.04
N SER A 124 -7.99 -10.27 -13.94
CA SER A 124 -8.59 -8.93 -13.98
C SER A 124 -7.55 -7.81 -13.90
N LEU A 125 -6.26 -8.17 -13.79
CA LEU A 125 -5.19 -7.18 -13.77
C LEU A 125 -5.03 -6.54 -15.14
N GLU A 126 -5.25 -5.23 -15.19
CA GLU A 126 -4.85 -4.39 -16.30
C GLU A 126 -3.56 -3.65 -15.96
N HIS A 127 -2.68 -3.46 -16.93
CA HIS A 127 -1.42 -2.76 -16.70
C HIS A 127 -0.85 -2.11 -17.97
N ASP A 128 -0.08 -1.04 -17.78
CA ASP A 128 0.83 -0.51 -18.78
C ASP A 128 2.16 -0.11 -18.12
N ILE A 129 3.01 -1.10 -17.88
CA ILE A 129 4.27 -0.88 -17.17
C ILE A 129 5.39 -0.24 -18.03
N TYR A 130 5.18 -0.14 -19.35
CA TYR A 130 6.16 0.41 -20.31
C TYR A 130 5.88 1.87 -20.67
N SER A 131 4.72 2.40 -20.28
CA SER A 131 4.37 3.81 -20.40
C SER A 131 5.30 4.74 -19.60
N ASP A 132 5.18 6.04 -19.85
CA ASP A 132 5.95 7.04 -19.10
C ASP A 132 5.42 7.23 -17.67
N LYS A 133 4.18 6.81 -17.40
CA LYS A 133 3.58 6.70 -16.05
C LYS A 133 3.05 5.28 -15.82
N PRO A 134 3.96 4.33 -15.53
CA PRO A 134 3.62 2.92 -15.37
C PRO A 134 2.50 2.69 -14.37
N TRP A 135 1.59 1.76 -14.65
CA TRP A 135 0.52 1.39 -13.73
C TRP A 135 0.11 -0.08 -13.87
N ALA A 136 -0.50 -0.61 -12.81
CA ALA A 136 -1.12 -1.93 -12.78
C ALA A 136 -2.26 -1.94 -11.75
N TRP A 137 -3.49 -2.21 -12.18
CA TRP A 137 -4.71 -2.12 -11.36
C TRP A 137 -5.64 -3.31 -11.61
N SER A 138 -6.31 -3.76 -10.55
CA SER A 138 -7.32 -4.83 -10.58
C SER A 138 -8.42 -4.53 -9.56
N PRO A 139 -9.67 -5.00 -9.74
CA PRO A 139 -10.67 -4.94 -8.69
C PRO A 139 -10.14 -5.57 -7.40
N LEU A 140 -10.31 -4.89 -6.26
CA LEU A 140 -9.72 -5.24 -4.97
C LEU A 140 -9.98 -6.70 -4.62
N LEU A 141 -11.21 -7.17 -4.79
CA LEU A 141 -11.57 -8.56 -4.45
C LEU A 141 -10.91 -9.60 -5.36
N ALA A 142 -10.58 -9.26 -6.61
CA ALA A 142 -9.92 -10.17 -7.54
C ALA A 142 -8.44 -10.41 -7.19
N THR A 143 -7.80 -9.47 -6.49
CA THR A 143 -6.38 -9.54 -6.12
C THR A 143 -6.13 -9.96 -4.66
N MET A 144 -7.16 -10.30 -3.87
CA MET A 144 -6.98 -10.76 -2.48
C MET A 144 -6.79 -12.28 -2.41
N ASN A 145 -5.73 -12.74 -1.74
CA ASN A 145 -5.50 -14.17 -1.51
C ASN A 145 -6.56 -14.81 -0.59
N HIS A 146 -7.13 -14.04 0.34
CA HIS A 146 -8.12 -14.50 1.28
C HIS A 146 -9.19 -13.43 1.48
N VAL A 147 -10.46 -13.81 1.33
CA VAL A 147 -11.61 -12.96 1.63
C VAL A 147 -12.47 -13.67 2.66
N LYS A 148 -12.81 -12.96 3.73
CA LYS A 148 -13.74 -13.44 4.77
C LYS A 148 -14.92 -12.49 4.83
N THR A 149 -16.12 -13.02 4.67
CA THR A 149 -17.37 -12.28 4.80
C THR A 149 -18.09 -12.73 6.07
N GLU A 150 -18.58 -11.79 6.86
CA GLU A 150 -19.40 -12.06 8.04
C GLU A 150 -20.62 -11.14 8.02
N SER A 151 -21.79 -11.69 8.34
CA SER A 151 -23.00 -10.89 8.55
C SER A 151 -22.93 -10.26 9.94
N VAL A 152 -22.29 -9.11 10.05
CA VAL A 152 -22.15 -8.40 11.33
C VAL A 152 -23.28 -7.38 11.47
N LEU A 153 -24.14 -7.56 12.48
CA LEU A 153 -24.97 -6.48 13.02
C LEU A 153 -24.04 -5.52 13.76
N PHE A 154 -23.49 -4.53 13.07
CA PHE A 154 -22.75 -3.46 13.74
C PHE A 154 -23.71 -2.73 14.69
N PRO A 155 -23.35 -2.53 15.99
CA PRO A 155 -24.06 -1.55 16.79
C PRO A 155 -23.87 -0.19 16.11
N LEU A 156 -24.99 0.48 15.82
CA LEU A 156 -24.98 1.91 15.51
C LEU A 156 -24.27 2.60 16.70
N PHE A 157 -23.19 3.32 16.42
CA PHE A 157 -22.45 4.09 17.43
C PHE A 157 -23.37 5.02 18.21
#